data_AF-L9KT96-F1
#
_entry.id   AF-L9KT96-F1
#
_cell.length_a   1.000
_cell.length_b   1.000
_cell.length_c   1.000
_cell.angle_alpha   90.00
_cell.angle_beta   90.00
_cell.angle_gamma   90.00
#
_symmetry.space_group_name_H-M   'P 1'
#
loop_
_entity.id
_entity.type
_entity.pdbx_description
1 polymer ?
#
loop_
_entity_poly.entity_id
_entity_poly.type
_entity_poly.pdbx_seq_one_letter_code
_entity_poly.pdbx_strand_id
1 'polypeptide(L)'
;MSRRCPQWSQAVPMEGEPKAHEVVKFMDVYKRSFCHPIETLVDIFQEYPDEIEYIFKPSCVPLMRCGGCCNDEGLECVPTEEFNITMQIMRIKPLQSQHITEKSFLQHSKCECRPKKEITARQEKKSVRGKGKGQKRKRKKSRYKSWSVCDKPRR
;
A
#
# COMPACT_ATOMS: atom_id res chain seq x y z
N MET A 1 56.93 24.85 -8.22
CA MET A 1 55.99 24.82 -7.08
C MET A 1 55.28 23.46 -7.04
N SER A 2 55.57 22.64 -6.03
CA SER A 2 55.00 21.29 -5.89
C SER A 2 53.64 21.36 -5.18
N ARG A 3 52.57 20.89 -5.84
CA ARG A 3 51.22 20.81 -5.23
C ARG A 3 51.17 19.52 -4.40
N ARG A 4 51.19 19.65 -3.08
CA ARG A 4 50.88 18.55 -2.16
C ARG A 4 49.37 18.35 -2.10
N CYS A 5 48.88 17.15 -2.45
CA CYS A 5 47.55 16.71 -2.04
C CYS A 5 47.56 16.45 -0.52
N PRO A 6 46.54 16.84 0.23
CA PRO A 6 46.41 16.44 1.63
C PRO A 6 46.07 14.96 1.71
N GLN A 7 46.91 14.21 2.40
CA GLN A 7 46.73 12.79 2.69
C GLN A 7 45.68 12.65 3.80
N TRP A 8 44.46 12.26 3.44
CA TRP A 8 43.50 11.76 4.43
C TRP A 8 43.82 10.30 4.73
N SER A 9 44.64 10.09 5.76
CA SER A 9 44.82 8.79 6.40
C SER A 9 44.28 8.84 7.81
N GLN A 10 43.00 8.48 7.97
CA GLN A 10 42.50 8.00 9.25
C GLN A 10 41.96 6.60 9.02
N ALA A 11 42.69 5.62 9.55
CA ALA A 11 42.19 4.27 9.72
C ALA A 11 41.08 4.31 10.77
N VAL A 12 39.88 3.86 10.39
CA VAL A 12 38.78 3.64 11.32
C VAL A 12 39.11 2.37 12.12
N PRO A 13 39.17 2.40 13.47
CA PRO A 13 39.30 1.19 14.25
C PRO A 13 38.06 0.31 14.00
N MET A 14 38.24 -0.86 13.40
CA MET A 14 37.22 -1.90 13.33
C MET A 14 37.13 -2.62 14.68
N GLU A 15 36.52 -1.97 15.66
CA GLU A 15 36.05 -2.63 16.87
C GLU A 15 34.55 -2.91 16.69
N GLY A 16 34.25 -3.93 15.90
CA GLY A 16 32.91 -4.49 15.79
C GLY A 16 32.84 -5.78 16.58
N GLU A 17 32.53 -5.70 17.87
CA GLU A 17 32.08 -6.88 18.61
C GLU A 17 30.93 -7.55 17.82
N PRO A 18 30.89 -8.90 17.74
CA PRO A 18 29.77 -9.58 17.12
C PRO A 18 28.52 -9.24 17.93
N LYS A 19 27.69 -8.34 17.39
CA LYS A 19 26.37 -8.03 17.96
C LYS A 19 25.65 -9.37 18.16
N ALA A 20 25.42 -9.73 19.41
CA ALA A 20 24.64 -10.91 19.76
C ALA A 20 23.32 -10.89 18.97
N HIS A 21 22.83 -12.06 18.56
CA HIS A 21 21.57 -12.17 17.83
C HIS A 21 20.42 -11.65 18.71
N GLU A 22 20.09 -10.38 18.57
CA GLU A 22 19.07 -9.69 19.36
C GLU A 22 17.69 -10.03 18.81
N VAL A 23 16.89 -10.71 19.61
CA VAL A 23 15.49 -11.04 19.27
C VAL A 23 14.57 -9.99 19.88
N VAL A 24 13.86 -9.26 19.02
CA VAL A 24 12.77 -8.38 19.47
C VAL A 24 11.65 -9.24 20.04
N LYS A 25 11.22 -8.96 21.28
CA LYS A 25 10.23 -9.77 21.97
C LYS A 25 8.87 -9.66 21.30
N PHE A 26 8.08 -10.73 21.35
CA PHE A 26 6.73 -10.79 20.78
C PHE A 26 5.85 -9.60 21.15
N MET A 27 5.80 -9.24 22.44
CA MET A 27 4.97 -8.12 22.90
C MET A 27 5.43 -6.76 22.36
N ASP A 28 6.74 -6.61 22.07
CA ASP A 28 7.26 -5.39 21.49
C ASP A 28 6.91 -5.30 20.00
N VAL A 29 6.98 -6.42 19.29
CA VAL A 29 6.50 -6.53 17.89
C VAL A 29 5.01 -6.19 17.84
N TYR A 30 4.19 -6.87 18.64
CA TYR A 30 2.74 -6.70 18.67
C TYR A 30 2.33 -5.25 18.97
N LYS A 31 2.93 -4.62 19.99
CA LYS A 31 2.60 -3.22 20.35
C LYS A 31 3.02 -2.21 19.29
N ARG A 32 4.19 -2.41 18.68
CA ARG A 32 4.70 -1.51 17.61
C ARG A 32 3.97 -1.70 16.29
N SER A 33 3.42 -2.89 16.03
CA SER A 33 2.67 -3.17 14.81
C SER A 33 1.18 -2.88 14.93
N PHE A 34 0.64 -2.71 16.15
CA PHE A 34 -0.79 -2.49 16.36
C PHE A 34 -1.27 -1.18 15.73
N CYS A 35 -2.53 -1.11 15.29
CA CYS A 35 -3.12 0.08 14.67
C CYS A 35 -2.88 1.37 15.47
N HIS A 36 -2.10 2.29 14.90
CA HIS A 36 -1.82 3.61 15.48
C HIS A 36 -1.45 4.64 14.38
N PRO A 37 -1.43 5.95 14.69
CA PRO A 37 -0.89 6.95 13.76
C PRO A 37 0.63 6.73 13.57
N ILE A 38 1.08 6.56 12.34
CA ILE A 38 2.48 6.35 11.95
C ILE A 38 2.89 7.40 10.93
N GLU A 39 4.12 7.91 11.04
CA GLU A 39 4.71 8.80 10.04
C GLU A 39 4.88 8.06 8.71
N THR A 40 4.16 8.52 7.69
CA THR A 40 4.11 7.93 6.35
C THR A 40 4.47 9.00 5.33
N LEU A 41 5.36 8.67 4.39
CA LEU A 41 5.67 9.55 3.27
C LEU A 41 4.57 9.46 2.22
N VAL A 42 3.91 10.59 1.97
CA VAL A 42 2.81 10.69 1.03
C VAL A 42 3.24 11.56 -0.15
N ASP A 43 3.00 11.06 -1.35
CA ASP A 43 3.26 11.79 -2.60
C ASP A 43 2.27 12.94 -2.75
N ILE A 44 2.79 14.16 -2.96
CA ILE A 44 1.98 15.37 -3.08
C ILE A 44 1.08 15.31 -4.33
N PHE A 45 1.52 14.67 -5.42
CA PHE A 45 0.70 14.53 -6.62
C PHE A 45 -0.53 13.65 -6.41
N GLN A 46 -0.45 12.67 -5.51
CA GLN A 46 -1.61 11.80 -5.21
C GLN A 46 -2.67 12.56 -4.40
N GLU A 47 -2.25 13.49 -3.55
CA GLU A 47 -3.15 14.34 -2.77
C GLU A 47 -3.74 15.50 -3.61
N TYR A 48 -2.98 15.99 -4.60
CA TYR A 48 -3.37 17.09 -5.49
C TYR A 48 -3.28 16.70 -6.97
N PRO A 49 -4.12 15.78 -7.46
CA PRO A 49 -4.06 15.29 -8.84
C PRO A 49 -4.41 16.36 -9.87
N ASP A 50 -5.10 17.44 -9.47
CA ASP A 50 -5.51 18.53 -10.37
C ASP A 50 -4.34 19.46 -10.76
N GLU A 51 -3.22 19.44 -10.02
CA GLU A 51 -2.08 20.34 -10.23
C GLU A 51 -0.98 19.73 -11.12
N ILE A 52 -1.38 19.10 -12.22
CA ILE A 52 -0.47 18.37 -13.14
C ILE A 52 0.59 19.24 -13.83
N GLU A 53 0.40 20.55 -13.92
CA GLU A 53 1.34 21.46 -14.60
C GLU A 53 2.63 21.73 -13.81
N TYR A 54 2.65 21.31 -12.54
CA TYR A 54 3.69 21.70 -11.60
C TYR A 54 4.49 20.51 -11.12
N ILE A 55 5.76 20.74 -10.84
CA ILE A 55 6.63 19.82 -10.13
C ILE A 55 6.75 20.32 -8.70
N PHE A 56 6.46 19.45 -7.73
CA PHE A 56 6.60 19.76 -6.32
C PHE A 56 7.98 19.39 -5.79
N LYS A 57 8.55 20.28 -4.96
CA LYS A 57 9.78 20.05 -4.21
C LYS A 57 9.54 20.38 -2.72
N PRO A 58 9.65 19.40 -1.79
CA PRO A 58 9.86 17.97 -2.05
C PRO A 58 8.67 17.36 -2.81
N SER A 59 8.86 16.17 -3.41
CA SER A 59 7.77 15.45 -4.10
C SER A 59 6.85 14.67 -3.14
N CYS A 60 7.33 14.40 -1.93
CA CYS A 60 6.57 13.76 -0.86
C CYS A 60 6.76 14.50 0.47
N VAL A 61 5.80 14.34 1.37
CA VAL A 61 5.81 14.94 2.72
C VAL A 61 5.55 13.87 3.79
N PRO A 62 6.17 13.98 4.98
CA PRO A 62 5.86 13.12 6.11
C PRO A 62 4.53 13.53 6.75
N LEU A 63 3.56 12.61 6.81
CA LEU A 63 2.27 12.82 7.44
C LEU A 63 1.95 11.69 8.40
N MET A 64 1.27 11.98 9.50
CA MET A 64 0.72 10.92 10.35
C MET A 64 -0.52 10.33 9.67
N ARG A 65 -0.44 9.06 9.31
CA ARG A 65 -1.54 8.28 8.73
C ARG A 65 -1.76 7.03 9.58
N CYS A 66 -2.97 6.51 9.56
CA CYS A 66 -3.28 5.28 10.26
C CYS A 66 -2.58 4.12 9.56
N GLY A 67 -1.83 3.34 10.33
CA GLY A 67 -1.10 2.18 9.84
C GLY A 67 -0.95 1.13 10.93
N GLY A 68 -0.47 -0.04 10.54
CA GLY A 68 -0.36 -1.21 11.41
C GLY A 68 -1.40 -2.27 11.11
N CYS A 69 -1.39 -3.32 11.93
CA CYS A 69 -2.30 -4.45 11.84
C CYS A 69 -3.37 -4.41 12.94
N CYS A 70 -4.47 -5.09 12.65
CA CYS A 70 -5.50 -5.45 13.61
C CYS A 70 -5.41 -6.94 13.92
N ASN A 71 -6.04 -7.37 15.01
CA ASN A 71 -5.98 -8.77 15.47
C ASN A 71 -6.71 -9.76 14.57
N ASP A 72 -7.59 -9.26 13.70
CA ASP A 72 -8.45 -10.07 12.83
C ASP A 72 -8.47 -9.46 11.43
N GLU A 73 -8.46 -10.31 10.40
CA GLU A 73 -8.43 -9.88 8.99
C GLU A 73 -9.73 -9.21 8.54
N GLY A 74 -10.84 -9.46 9.24
CA GLY A 74 -12.13 -8.79 9.10
C GLY A 74 -12.14 -7.38 9.67
N LEU A 75 -11.08 -6.93 10.37
CA LEU A 75 -10.91 -5.56 10.84
C LEU A 75 -10.01 -4.75 9.90
N GLU A 76 -10.26 -3.45 9.83
CA GLU A 76 -9.41 -2.46 9.16
C GLU A 76 -9.00 -1.35 10.14
N CYS A 77 -7.77 -0.88 10.01
CA CYS A 77 -7.24 0.24 10.80
C CYS A 77 -7.66 1.54 10.13
N VAL A 78 -8.58 2.28 10.76
CA VAL A 78 -9.19 3.49 10.20
C VAL A 78 -9.03 4.69 11.13
N PRO A 79 -8.95 5.91 10.59
CA PRO A 79 -8.93 7.12 11.41
C PRO A 79 -10.25 7.33 12.13
N THR A 80 -10.15 7.81 13.37
CA THR A 80 -11.31 8.26 14.18
C THR A 80 -11.31 9.76 14.40
N GLU A 81 -10.14 10.39 14.33
CA GLU A 81 -9.97 11.84 14.37
C GLU A 81 -8.92 12.27 13.34
N GLU A 82 -9.22 13.35 12.64
CA GLU A 82 -8.42 13.90 11.54
C GLU A 82 -8.32 15.42 11.66
N PHE A 83 -7.22 15.98 11.16
CA PHE A 83 -7.00 17.41 11.06
C PHE A 83 -6.10 17.72 9.86
N ASN A 84 -6.13 18.96 9.38
CA ASN A 84 -5.26 19.40 8.30
C ASN A 84 -4.01 20.10 8.86
N ILE A 85 -2.85 19.78 8.32
CA ILE A 85 -1.59 20.48 8.56
C ILE A 85 -1.19 21.24 7.30
N THR A 86 -0.71 22.47 7.46
CA THR A 86 -0.23 23.29 6.34
C THR A 86 1.29 23.28 6.30
N MET A 87 1.86 22.97 5.14
CA MET A 87 3.30 22.93 4.91
C MET A 87 3.68 23.84 3.73
N GLN A 88 4.89 24.39 3.78
CA GLN A 88 5.46 25.13 2.68
C GLN A 88 6.09 24.17 1.65
N ILE A 89 5.57 24.20 0.44
CA ILE A 89 6.00 23.36 -0.68
C ILE A 89 6.48 24.26 -1.82
N MET A 90 7.64 23.94 -2.40
CA MET A 90 8.10 24.63 -3.60
C MET A 90 7.38 24.07 -4.82
N ARG A 91 6.72 24.95 -5.56
CA ARG A 91 6.01 24.67 -6.79
C ARG A 91 6.81 25.19 -7.97
N ILE A 92 7.13 24.32 -8.91
CA ILE A 92 7.97 24.60 -10.07
C ILE A 92 7.13 24.44 -11.33
N LYS A 93 6.97 25.51 -12.10
CA LYS A 93 6.46 25.44 -13.47
C LYS A 93 7.66 25.47 -14.42
N PRO A 94 7.94 24.37 -15.15
CA PRO A 94 9.12 24.31 -16.02
C PRO A 94 9.19 25.51 -16.96
N LEU A 95 10.38 26.09 -17.09
CA LEU A 95 10.67 27.25 -17.96
C LEU A 95 9.96 28.57 -17.60
N GLN A 96 9.18 28.63 -16.52
CA GLN A 96 8.41 29.83 -16.16
C GLN A 96 8.81 30.41 -14.81
N SER A 97 8.54 29.69 -13.72
CA SER A 97 8.76 30.22 -12.37
C SER A 97 8.85 29.13 -11.31
N GLN A 98 9.42 29.50 -10.16
CA GLN A 98 9.47 28.68 -8.96
C GLN A 98 9.07 29.56 -7.78
N HIS A 99 8.11 29.10 -6.97
CA HIS A 99 7.64 29.83 -5.81
C HIS A 99 7.31 28.86 -4.67
N ILE A 100 7.46 29.33 -3.44
CA ILE A 100 7.03 28.61 -2.24
C ILE A 100 5.56 28.89 -2.03
N THR A 101 4.76 27.86 -1.82
CA THR A 101 3.32 27.94 -1.60
C THR A 101 2.92 27.07 -0.43
N GLU A 102 1.91 27.51 0.31
CA GLU A 102 1.32 26.72 1.38
C GLU A 102 0.36 25.68 0.80
N LYS A 103 0.52 24.43 1.22
CA LYS A 103 -0.37 23.32 0.89
C LYS A 103 -0.83 22.64 2.16
N SER A 104 -2.11 22.31 2.23
CA SER A 104 -2.70 21.64 3.38
C SER A 104 -2.79 20.13 3.13
N PHE A 105 -2.53 19.32 4.14
CA PHE A 105 -2.56 17.87 4.01
C PHE A 105 -3.37 17.27 5.14
N LEU A 106 -4.16 16.24 4.85
CA LEU A 106 -4.93 15.53 5.85
C LEU A 106 -4.01 14.65 6.71
N GLN A 107 -4.18 14.74 8.02
CA GLN A 107 -3.41 14.03 9.03
C GLN A 107 -4.35 13.33 10.02
N HIS A 108 -3.99 12.13 10.45
CA HIS A 108 -4.77 11.36 11.41
C HIS A 108 -4.17 11.55 12.81
N SER A 109 -4.98 11.96 13.79
CA SER A 109 -4.55 12.07 15.20
C SER A 109 -4.86 10.81 16.01
N LYS A 110 -5.91 10.06 15.65
CA LYS A 110 -6.32 8.82 16.32
C LYS A 110 -6.79 7.78 15.33
N CYS A 111 -6.51 6.52 15.63
CA CYS A 111 -6.81 5.36 14.79
C CYS A 111 -7.42 4.24 15.64
N GLU A 112 -8.35 3.47 15.05
CA GLU A 112 -8.95 2.31 15.68
C GLU A 112 -9.19 1.18 14.68
N CYS A 113 -9.21 -0.06 15.17
CA CYS A 113 -9.63 -1.22 14.40
C CYS A 113 -11.15 -1.31 14.36
N ARG A 114 -11.74 -1.22 13.17
CA ARG A 114 -13.19 -1.32 12.94
C ARG A 114 -13.52 -2.47 11.99
N PRO A 115 -14.69 -3.12 12.10
CA PRO A 115 -15.10 -4.14 11.14
C PRO A 115 -15.18 -3.59 9.72
N LYS A 116 -14.53 -4.30 8.78
CA LYS A 116 -14.63 -4.01 7.36
C LYS A 116 -16.08 -4.12 6.93
N LYS A 117 -16.57 -3.11 6.22
CA LYS A 117 -17.87 -3.22 5.55
C LYS A 117 -17.73 -4.26 4.45
N GLU A 118 -18.48 -5.35 4.53
CA GLU A 118 -18.52 -6.33 3.44
C GLU A 118 -19.06 -5.64 2.18
N ILE A 119 -18.16 -5.23 1.29
CA ILE A 119 -18.50 -4.94 -0.08
C ILE A 119 -18.80 -6.30 -0.69
N THR A 120 -20.06 -6.76 -0.53
CA THR A 120 -20.56 -7.98 -1.17
C THR A 120 -20.01 -8.02 -2.59
N ALA A 121 -19.15 -9.01 -2.82
CA ALA A 121 -18.44 -9.19 -4.06
C ALA A 121 -19.44 -9.08 -5.20
N ARG A 122 -19.26 -8.04 -6.03
CA ARG A 122 -19.56 -8.00 -7.45
C ARG A 122 -20.53 -9.10 -7.84
N GLN A 123 -21.82 -8.78 -7.76
CA GLN A 123 -22.93 -9.55 -8.33
C GLN A 123 -22.42 -10.53 -9.38
N GLU A 124 -22.29 -11.81 -9.00
CA GLU A 124 -22.32 -12.87 -9.98
C GLU A 124 -23.55 -12.56 -10.83
N LYS A 125 -23.31 -12.09 -12.04
CA LYS A 125 -24.33 -11.95 -13.07
C LYS A 125 -24.84 -13.37 -13.28
N LYS A 126 -25.82 -13.79 -12.47
CA LYS A 126 -26.69 -14.93 -12.75
C LYS A 126 -27.38 -14.56 -14.04
N SER A 127 -26.76 -15.01 -15.12
CA SER A 127 -27.23 -14.86 -16.48
C SER A 127 -28.68 -15.31 -16.52
N VAL A 128 -29.51 -14.39 -16.97
CA VAL A 128 -30.93 -14.56 -17.27
C VAL A 128 -31.10 -15.84 -18.10
N ARG A 129 -31.70 -16.89 -17.51
CA ARG A 129 -32.20 -18.03 -18.28
C ARG A 129 -33.72 -17.97 -18.31
N GLY A 130 -34.21 -17.04 -19.12
CA GLY A 130 -35.60 -17.02 -19.55
C GLY A 130 -35.96 -18.38 -20.17
N LYS A 131 -37.05 -18.97 -19.68
CA LYS A 131 -37.62 -20.23 -20.17
C LYS A 131 -38.20 -20.02 -21.58
N GLY A 132 -37.36 -20.07 -22.60
CA GLY A 132 -37.79 -20.18 -24.00
C GLY A 132 -38.10 -21.63 -24.35
N LYS A 133 -39.37 -21.93 -24.70
CA LYS A 133 -39.83 -23.23 -25.20
C LYS A 133 -39.16 -23.54 -26.55
N GLY A 134 -38.08 -24.34 -26.53
CA GLY A 134 -37.40 -24.83 -27.72
C GLY A 134 -38.06 -26.09 -28.28
N GLN A 135 -38.45 -26.04 -29.55
CA GLN A 135 -39.08 -27.09 -30.32
C GLN A 135 -38.30 -28.42 -30.32
N LYS A 136 -39.09 -29.50 -30.22
CA LYS A 136 -38.76 -30.92 -30.35
C LYS A 136 -38.03 -31.20 -31.67
N ARG A 137 -36.73 -31.53 -31.62
CA ARG A 137 -36.02 -32.18 -32.75
C ARG A 137 -35.47 -33.53 -32.31
N LYS A 138 -36.10 -34.59 -32.85
CA LYS A 138 -35.64 -35.98 -32.77
C LYS A 138 -34.30 -36.12 -33.51
N ARG A 139 -33.27 -36.68 -32.87
CA ARG A 139 -32.17 -37.34 -33.60
C ARG A 139 -31.58 -38.49 -32.78
N LYS A 140 -31.19 -39.53 -33.51
CA LYS A 140 -31.10 -40.96 -33.15
C LYS A 140 -30.04 -41.33 -32.10
N LYS A 141 -30.36 -42.42 -31.39
CA LYS A 141 -29.58 -43.20 -30.41
C LYS A 141 -28.45 -44.00 -31.08
N SER A 142 -27.23 -43.91 -30.55
CA SER A 142 -26.07 -44.80 -30.80
C SER A 142 -25.05 -44.54 -29.68
N ARG A 143 -25.06 -45.25 -28.54
CA ARG A 143 -24.44 -46.55 -28.18
C ARG A 143 -22.89 -46.54 -28.14
N TYR A 144 -22.37 -46.63 -26.89
CA TYR A 144 -21.02 -47.02 -26.41
C TYR A 144 -19.87 -46.02 -26.62
N LYS A 145 -18.92 -45.71 -25.72
CA LYS A 145 -18.15 -46.51 -24.71
C LYS A 145 -17.42 -45.52 -23.75
N SER A 146 -17.65 -45.51 -22.44
CA SER A 146 -16.71 -45.83 -21.33
C SER A 146 -15.18 -45.68 -21.58
N TRP A 147 -14.51 -44.80 -20.81
CA TRP A 147 -13.39 -45.06 -19.87
C TRP A 147 -12.92 -43.73 -19.22
N SER A 148 -13.26 -43.44 -17.96
CA SER A 148 -12.44 -43.54 -16.72
C SER A 148 -11.14 -42.71 -16.67
N VAL A 149 -11.14 -41.74 -15.74
CA VAL A 149 -10.13 -41.43 -14.70
C VAL A 149 -8.69 -41.88 -14.94
N CYS A 150 -7.76 -40.92 -14.88
CA CYS A 150 -6.47 -40.99 -14.16
C CYS A 150 -5.95 -39.54 -14.06
N ASP A 151 -5.90 -38.92 -12.89
CA ASP A 151 -4.97 -39.07 -11.76
C ASP A 151 -3.90 -37.97 -11.78
N LYS A 152 -3.73 -37.32 -10.63
CA LYS A 152 -2.69 -36.32 -10.37
C LYS A 152 -1.36 -37.06 -10.15
N PRO A 153 -0.24 -36.34 -10.27
CA PRO A 153 0.69 -36.39 -9.15
C PRO A 153 1.07 -35.02 -8.63
N ARG A 154 1.18 -34.97 -7.30
CA ARG A 154 1.87 -33.97 -6.50
C ARG A 154 3.30 -33.75 -6.99
N ARG A 155 3.73 -32.50 -6.99
CA ARG A 155 5.01 -32.12 -6.38
C ARG A 155 4.82 -30.83 -5.59
#